data_AF-A0A950RMC0-F1
#
_entry.id   AF-A0A950RMC0-F1
#
_cell.length_a   1.000
_cell.length_b   1.000
_cell.length_c   1.000
_cell.angle_alpha   90.00
_cell.angle_beta   90.00
_cell.angle_gamma   90.00
#
_symmetry.space_group_name_H-M   'P 1'
#
loop_
_entity.id
_entity.type
_entity.pdbx_description
1 polymer ?
#
loop_
_entity_poly.entity_id
_entity_poly.type
_entity_poly.pdbx_seq_one_letter_code
_entity_poly.pdbx_strand_id
1 'polypeptide(L)'
;MAADSPEAIEDTSWLAVRRGTVEAVVEVLGLSDPRPASWSQGMAVVGGYHEDCPGDWGEIAGVFITPLVRGWRLAVGHFLGAAPLVRPEEDLRTSGRRVAGWCRRLSRDFTQAHAFTDQPQMDWYSWILARHGSILRQVVFEDGKFLSNRGQRSGVEDRLIAHFRPNEVQPRWQPDVGDVPKIGVSGPSTPGELARELA
;
A
#
# COMPACT_ATOMS: atom_id res chain seq x y z
N MET A 1 -13.82 22.96 -16.42
CA MET A 1 -12.89 21.88 -16.07
C MET A 1 -13.28 21.40 -14.69
N ALA A 2 -13.69 20.14 -14.54
CA ALA A 2 -13.99 19.59 -13.21
C ALA A 2 -12.71 19.64 -12.37
N ALA A 3 -12.84 19.98 -11.08
CA ALA A 3 -11.71 19.99 -10.16
C ALA A 3 -11.21 18.56 -9.97
N ASP A 4 -10.00 18.27 -10.45
CA ASP A 4 -9.28 17.02 -10.23
C ASP A 4 -8.96 16.90 -8.74
N SER A 5 -9.86 16.25 -8.00
CA SER A 5 -9.83 16.13 -6.54
C SER A 5 -9.33 14.75 -6.15
N PRO A 6 -8.63 14.59 -5.01
CA PRO A 6 -8.21 13.27 -4.55
C PRO A 6 -9.40 12.32 -4.37
N GLU A 7 -9.35 11.18 -5.06
CA GLU A 7 -10.31 10.09 -4.90
C GLU A 7 -9.76 9.00 -3.97
N ALA A 8 -10.63 8.09 -3.56
CA ALA A 8 -10.22 6.96 -2.74
C ALA A 8 -9.26 6.04 -3.52
N ILE A 9 -8.22 5.56 -2.84
CA ILE A 9 -7.36 4.49 -3.35
C ILE A 9 -8.00 3.19 -2.93
N GLU A 10 -8.47 2.41 -3.90
CA GLU A 10 -9.17 1.15 -3.68
C GLU A 10 -8.49 0.04 -4.49
N ASP A 11 -8.58 -1.19 -3.98
CA ASP A 11 -8.14 -2.42 -4.67
C ASP A 11 -6.71 -2.38 -5.24
N THR A 12 -5.77 -1.81 -4.47
CA THR A 12 -4.38 -1.69 -4.90
C THR A 12 -3.41 -1.59 -3.73
N SER A 13 -2.12 -1.46 -4.03
CA SER A 13 -1.08 -1.16 -3.06
C SER A 13 -0.65 0.31 -3.12
N TRP A 14 -0.19 0.83 -1.98
CA TRP A 14 0.44 2.14 -1.94
C TRP A 14 1.54 2.25 -0.88
N LEU A 15 2.50 3.12 -1.15
CA LEU A 15 3.55 3.56 -0.23
C LEU A 15 3.28 4.99 0.21
N ALA A 16 3.18 5.23 1.51
CA ALA A 16 3.00 6.54 2.12
C ALA A 16 4.30 7.02 2.76
N VAL A 17 4.82 8.18 2.35
CA VAL A 17 6.04 8.80 2.89
C VAL A 17 5.70 10.15 3.52
N ARG A 18 6.03 10.32 4.81
CA ARG A 18 5.68 11.55 5.54
C ARG A 18 6.52 12.71 5.03
N ARG A 19 5.90 13.75 4.45
CA ARG A 19 6.60 14.90 3.87
C ARG A 19 7.73 14.48 2.90
N GLY A 20 7.53 13.39 2.16
CA GLY A 20 8.51 12.92 1.16
C GLY A 20 8.82 13.99 0.11
N THR A 21 9.60 13.63 -0.90
CA THR A 21 9.66 14.35 -2.19
C THR A 21 9.31 13.40 -3.33
N VAL A 22 8.98 13.91 -4.52
CA VAL A 22 8.73 13.03 -5.68
C VAL A 22 10.03 12.33 -6.07
N GLU A 23 11.13 13.07 -6.04
CA GLU A 23 12.47 12.64 -6.42
C GLU A 23 12.96 11.49 -5.54
N ALA A 24 12.75 11.58 -4.21
CA ALA A 24 13.16 10.51 -3.30
C ALA A 24 12.35 9.23 -3.52
N VAL A 25 11.06 9.35 -3.83
CA VAL A 25 10.22 8.19 -4.15
C VAL A 25 10.68 7.55 -5.47
N VAL A 26 10.88 8.35 -6.51
CA VAL A 26 11.41 7.90 -7.81
C VAL A 26 12.74 7.17 -7.64
N GLU A 27 13.68 7.75 -6.90
CA GLU A 27 15.02 7.18 -6.69
C GLU A 27 14.94 5.86 -5.92
N VAL A 28 14.19 5.81 -4.81
CA VAL A 28 14.14 4.61 -3.96
C VAL A 28 13.44 3.44 -4.65
N LEU A 29 12.42 3.72 -5.45
CA LEU A 29 11.69 2.69 -6.22
C LEU A 29 12.41 2.34 -7.53
N GLY A 30 13.41 3.11 -7.95
CA GLY A 30 14.12 2.90 -9.21
C GLY A 30 13.26 3.22 -10.43
N LEU A 31 12.36 4.20 -10.32
CA LEU A 31 11.46 4.61 -11.40
C LEU A 31 12.19 5.48 -12.43
N SER A 32 11.67 5.52 -13.65
CA SER A 32 12.17 6.31 -14.76
C SER A 32 11.04 7.06 -15.47
N ASP A 33 11.42 8.04 -16.29
CA ASP A 33 10.49 8.85 -17.12
C ASP A 33 9.30 9.46 -16.35
N PRO A 34 9.54 10.23 -15.26
CA PRO A 34 8.44 10.86 -14.53
C PRO A 34 7.73 11.89 -15.42
N ARG A 35 6.41 11.77 -15.54
CA ARG A 35 5.55 12.70 -16.28
C ARG A 35 4.54 13.35 -15.33
N PRO A 36 4.27 14.66 -15.47
CA PRO A 36 3.14 15.28 -14.79
C PRO A 36 1.83 14.58 -15.18
N ALA A 37 1.00 14.29 -14.19
CA ALA A 37 -0.31 13.67 -14.37
C ALA A 37 -1.31 14.28 -13.38
N SER A 38 -2.57 14.39 -13.82
CA SER A 38 -3.72 14.59 -12.94
C SER A 38 -3.96 13.34 -12.08
N TRP A 39 -4.72 13.46 -11.00
CA TRP A 39 -5.14 12.33 -10.16
C TRP A 39 -5.87 11.29 -11.00
N SER A 40 -6.84 11.73 -11.79
CA SER A 40 -7.59 10.92 -12.75
C SER A 40 -6.69 10.16 -13.73
N GLN A 41 -5.69 10.83 -14.33
CA GLN A 41 -4.71 10.19 -15.23
C GLN A 41 -3.85 9.17 -14.49
N GLY A 42 -3.40 9.51 -13.29
CA GLY A 42 -2.56 8.64 -12.47
C GLY A 42 -3.29 7.35 -12.06
N MET A 43 -4.53 7.47 -11.58
CA MET A 43 -5.34 6.32 -11.21
C MET A 43 -5.70 5.45 -12.40
N ALA A 44 -5.95 6.04 -13.58
CA ALA A 44 -6.18 5.28 -14.81
C ALA A 44 -4.96 4.40 -15.19
N VAL A 45 -3.73 4.89 -14.99
CA VAL A 45 -2.50 4.10 -15.22
C VAL A 45 -2.38 2.94 -14.23
N VAL A 46 -2.74 3.15 -12.96
CA VAL A 46 -2.70 2.09 -11.93
C VAL A 46 -3.78 1.03 -12.18
N GLY A 47 -4.99 1.46 -12.57
CA GLY A 47 -6.14 0.57 -12.80
C GLY A 47 -6.09 -0.20 -14.12
N GLY A 48 -5.58 0.42 -15.19
CA GLY A 48 -5.46 -0.22 -16.52
C GLY A 48 -4.40 -1.33 -16.62
N TYR A 49 -3.65 -1.55 -15.54
CA TYR A 49 -2.49 -2.44 -15.50
C TYR A 49 -2.83 -3.93 -15.63
N HIS A 50 -4.11 -4.30 -15.56
CA HIS A 50 -4.59 -5.69 -15.60
C HIS A 50 -4.84 -6.24 -17.01
N GLU A 51 -5.13 -5.39 -18.00
CA GLU A 51 -5.61 -5.87 -19.31
C GLU A 51 -4.68 -5.54 -20.49
N ASP A 52 -4.00 -4.39 -20.46
CA ASP A 52 -3.25 -3.86 -21.62
C ASP A 52 -1.73 -3.73 -21.41
N CYS A 53 -1.19 -4.26 -20.31
CA CYS A 53 0.23 -4.12 -20.02
C CYS A 53 1.11 -5.06 -20.87
N PRO A 54 2.07 -4.52 -21.66
CA PRO A 54 3.04 -5.35 -22.38
C PRO A 54 3.85 -6.20 -21.40
N GLY A 55 4.06 -7.49 -21.69
CA GLY A 55 4.70 -8.42 -20.75
C GLY A 55 6.16 -8.12 -20.39
N ASP A 56 6.80 -7.16 -21.07
CA ASP A 56 8.13 -6.62 -20.77
C ASP A 56 8.12 -5.47 -19.75
N TRP A 57 6.94 -4.92 -19.45
CA TRP A 57 6.73 -3.97 -18.37
C TRP A 57 6.79 -4.78 -17.08
N GLY A 58 7.97 -4.77 -16.43
CA GLY A 58 8.23 -5.55 -15.24
C GLY A 58 7.30 -5.21 -14.06
N GLU A 59 7.60 -5.77 -12.89
CA GLU A 59 6.81 -5.66 -11.66
C GLU A 59 6.35 -4.26 -11.22
N ILE A 60 6.97 -3.20 -11.74
CA ILE A 60 6.69 -1.79 -11.45
C ILE A 60 6.77 -1.01 -12.76
N ALA A 61 5.70 -0.95 -13.54
CA ALA A 61 5.73 -0.09 -14.73
C ALA A 61 4.54 0.85 -14.88
N GLY A 62 3.74 1.00 -13.81
CA GLY A 62 2.75 2.06 -13.66
C GLY A 62 2.71 2.50 -12.20
N VAL A 63 3.24 3.69 -11.92
CA VAL A 63 3.22 4.28 -10.58
C VAL A 63 2.70 5.69 -10.64
N PHE A 64 1.64 5.95 -9.87
CA PHE A 64 1.16 7.30 -9.65
C PHE A 64 1.72 7.87 -8.35
N ILE A 65 2.44 8.98 -8.43
CA ILE A 65 2.97 9.70 -7.26
C ILE A 65 2.12 10.95 -7.02
N THR A 66 1.49 11.03 -5.86
CA THR A 66 0.56 12.10 -5.55
C THR A 66 1.26 13.41 -5.15
N PRO A 67 0.56 14.55 -5.22
CA PRO A 67 0.84 15.69 -4.35
C PRO A 67 0.80 15.30 -2.86
N LEU A 68 1.19 16.21 -1.96
CA LEU A 68 1.06 15.95 -0.53
C LEU A 68 -0.42 15.91 -0.13
N VAL A 69 -0.89 14.78 0.37
CA VAL A 69 -2.21 14.59 0.96
C VAL A 69 -2.04 14.54 2.48
N ARG A 70 -2.55 15.54 3.19
CA ARG A 70 -2.43 15.66 4.67
C ARG A 70 -0.98 15.45 5.18
N GLY A 71 -0.01 15.98 4.42
CA GLY A 71 1.42 15.89 4.74
C GLY A 71 2.08 14.55 4.40
N TRP A 72 1.44 13.69 3.62
CA TRP A 72 1.99 12.45 3.10
C TRP A 72 2.06 12.49 1.58
N ARG A 73 3.15 11.97 1.01
CA ARG A 73 3.21 11.65 -0.41
C ARG A 73 2.92 10.18 -0.59
N LEU A 74 1.99 9.88 -1.47
CA LEU A 74 1.62 8.51 -1.79
C LEU A 74 2.26 8.13 -3.13
N ALA A 75 2.81 6.94 -3.21
CA ALA A 75 3.09 6.26 -4.47
C ALA A 75 2.11 5.10 -4.56
N VAL A 76 1.28 5.08 -5.60
CA VAL A 76 0.20 4.11 -5.81
C VAL A 76 0.58 3.23 -7.00
N GLY A 77 0.41 1.92 -6.85
CA GLY A 77 0.84 0.94 -7.84
C GLY A 77 0.95 -0.46 -7.22
N HIS A 78 1.32 -1.45 -8.03
CA HIS A 78 1.23 -2.87 -7.68
C HIS A 78 2.48 -3.40 -6.94
N PHE A 79 2.84 -2.77 -5.82
CA PHE A 79 4.10 -3.01 -5.10
C PHE A 79 4.08 -4.18 -4.11
N LEU A 80 3.03 -4.24 -3.30
CA LEU A 80 2.84 -5.19 -2.21
C LEU A 80 1.77 -6.17 -2.66
N GLY A 81 2.14 -6.86 -3.73
CA GLY A 81 1.18 -7.59 -4.52
C GLY A 81 0.57 -6.77 -5.62
N ALA A 82 0.72 -7.27 -6.84
CA ALA A 82 -0.44 -7.71 -7.59
C ALA A 82 -0.01 -8.63 -8.75
N ALA A 83 -1.03 -9.31 -9.26
CA ALA A 83 -1.12 -10.17 -10.44
C ALA A 83 -0.27 -11.46 -10.42
N PRO A 84 -0.89 -12.62 -10.12
CA PRO A 84 -0.34 -13.96 -10.40
C PRO A 84 0.02 -14.16 -11.88
N LEU A 85 -0.49 -13.29 -12.78
CA LEU A 85 -0.28 -13.38 -14.21
C LEU A 85 1.19 -13.15 -14.64
N VAL A 86 2.05 -12.59 -13.77
CA VAL A 86 3.43 -12.22 -14.15
C VAL A 86 4.51 -12.84 -13.23
N ARG A 87 4.17 -13.51 -12.12
CA ARG A 87 5.19 -13.92 -11.13
C ARG A 87 5.27 -15.43 -10.89
N PRO A 88 6.47 -16.03 -10.94
CA PRO A 88 6.74 -17.31 -10.31
C PRO A 88 6.49 -17.25 -8.79
N GLU A 89 5.98 -18.33 -8.22
CA GLU A 89 5.62 -18.45 -6.79
C GLU A 89 6.79 -18.10 -5.83
N GLU A 90 8.03 -18.28 -6.27
CA GLU A 90 9.24 -17.94 -5.52
C GLU A 90 9.44 -16.42 -5.30
N ASP A 91 8.83 -15.57 -6.14
CA ASP A 91 8.99 -14.11 -6.11
C ASP A 91 8.04 -13.38 -5.14
N LEU A 92 7.01 -14.06 -4.64
CA LEU A 92 6.05 -13.51 -3.66
C LEU A 92 6.73 -13.14 -2.32
N ARG A 93 7.79 -13.86 -1.94
CA ARG A 93 8.59 -13.55 -0.72
C ARG A 93 9.59 -12.41 -0.92
N THR A 94 9.88 -12.04 -2.16
CA THR A 94 10.86 -11.01 -2.53
C THR A 94 10.21 -9.64 -2.54
N SER A 95 8.93 -9.53 -2.91
CA SER A 95 8.15 -8.28 -2.92
C SER A 95 8.08 -7.64 -1.52
N GLY A 96 7.64 -8.37 -0.50
CA GLY A 96 7.52 -7.83 0.88
C GLY A 96 8.85 -7.41 1.50
N ARG A 97 9.96 -8.09 1.16
CA ARG A 97 11.31 -7.69 1.61
C ARG A 97 11.83 -6.46 0.87
N ARG A 98 11.60 -6.37 -0.44
CA ARG A 98 11.96 -5.20 -1.24
C ARG A 98 11.22 -3.96 -0.76
N VAL A 99 9.91 -4.05 -0.57
CA VAL A 99 9.08 -2.94 -0.08
C VAL A 99 9.46 -2.55 1.35
N ALA A 100 9.77 -3.52 2.23
CA ALA A 100 10.33 -3.21 3.54
C ALA A 100 11.66 -2.45 3.44
N GLY A 101 12.50 -2.79 2.45
CA GLY A 101 13.72 -2.04 2.12
C GLY A 101 13.45 -0.59 1.74
N TRP A 102 12.45 -0.34 0.88
CA TRP A 102 12.02 1.02 0.51
C TRP A 102 11.51 1.80 1.72
N CYS A 103 10.61 1.20 2.51
CA CYS A 103 10.09 1.83 3.73
C CYS A 103 11.21 2.16 4.72
N ARG A 104 12.20 1.27 4.85
CA ARG A 104 13.38 1.52 5.68
C ARG A 104 14.17 2.73 5.20
N ARG A 105 14.47 2.81 3.90
CA ARG A 105 15.24 3.91 3.33
C ARG A 105 14.49 5.23 3.46
N LEU A 106 13.24 5.28 3.02
CA LEU A 106 12.43 6.49 3.06
C LEU A 106 12.12 6.96 4.50
N SER A 107 11.84 6.05 5.42
CA SER A 107 11.60 6.44 6.82
C SER A 107 12.85 6.94 7.54
N ARG A 108 14.06 6.63 7.06
CA ARG A 108 15.30 7.21 7.57
C ARG A 108 15.38 8.69 7.21
N ASP A 109 15.07 9.01 5.97
CA ASP A 109 15.24 10.37 5.43
C ASP A 109 14.04 11.26 5.78
N PHE A 110 12.85 10.68 5.90
CA PHE A 110 11.58 11.38 6.07
C PHE A 110 10.82 11.01 7.36
N THR A 111 11.52 10.44 8.35
CA THR A 111 11.03 9.96 9.65
C THR A 111 10.05 8.79 9.61
N GLN A 112 9.13 8.73 8.64
CA GLN A 112 8.10 7.70 8.53
C GLN A 112 7.84 7.35 7.07
N ALA A 113 7.78 6.05 6.80
CA ALA A 113 7.33 5.51 5.55
C ALA A 113 6.59 4.20 5.81
N HIS A 114 5.42 4.06 5.21
CA HIS A 114 4.54 2.92 5.42
C HIS A 114 4.09 2.41 4.06
N ALA A 115 3.82 1.12 3.95
CA ALA A 115 3.29 0.56 2.73
C ALA A 115 2.11 -0.34 3.07
N PHE A 116 1.12 -0.39 2.19
CA PHE A 116 -0.17 -0.99 2.41
C PHE A 116 -0.68 -1.66 1.15
N THR A 117 -1.53 -2.69 1.32
CA THR A 117 -2.34 -3.31 0.27
C THR A 117 -3.69 -3.63 0.83
N ASP A 118 -4.74 -3.27 0.11
CA ASP A 118 -6.12 -3.65 0.40
C ASP A 118 -6.77 -4.14 -0.90
N GLN A 119 -6.76 -5.46 -1.12
CA GLN A 119 -7.29 -6.11 -2.33
C GLN A 119 -8.20 -7.28 -1.95
N PRO A 120 -9.46 -6.99 -1.57
CA PRO A 120 -10.34 -7.99 -0.97
C PRO A 120 -10.82 -9.06 -1.95
N GLN A 121 -10.92 -8.72 -3.23
CA GLN A 121 -11.30 -9.67 -4.28
C GLN A 121 -10.24 -10.77 -4.48
N MET A 122 -8.99 -10.45 -4.11
CA MET A 122 -7.83 -11.34 -4.18
C MET A 122 -7.43 -11.91 -2.81
N ASP A 123 -8.23 -11.68 -1.76
CA ASP A 123 -7.92 -12.04 -0.36
C ASP A 123 -6.51 -11.59 0.09
N TRP A 124 -6.09 -10.40 -0.37
CA TRP A 124 -4.75 -9.88 -0.12
C TRP A 124 -4.78 -8.59 0.71
N TYR A 125 -4.17 -8.68 1.89
CA TYR A 125 -4.02 -7.56 2.79
C TYR A 125 -2.59 -7.49 3.32
N SER A 126 -2.01 -6.30 3.30
CA SER A 126 -0.65 -6.13 3.80
C SER A 126 -0.42 -4.75 4.41
N TRP A 127 0.47 -4.70 5.39
CA TRP A 127 0.99 -3.43 5.90
C TRP A 127 2.42 -3.57 6.41
N ILE A 128 3.22 -2.55 6.12
CA ILE A 128 4.58 -2.38 6.60
C ILE A 128 4.67 -1.00 7.21
N LEU A 129 5.03 -0.94 8.50
CA LEU A 129 5.19 0.32 9.22
C LEU A 129 6.67 0.54 9.53
N ALA A 130 7.26 1.58 8.97
CA ALA A 130 8.64 1.99 9.25
C ALA A 130 8.74 3.40 9.86
N ARG A 131 9.67 3.56 10.79
CA ARG A 131 10.00 4.84 11.42
C ARG A 131 11.51 4.93 11.66
N HIS A 132 12.11 6.08 11.36
CA HIS A 132 13.54 6.37 11.55
C HIS A 132 14.47 5.25 11.06
N GLY A 133 14.18 4.67 9.88
CA GLY A 133 15.01 3.62 9.31
C GLY A 133 14.84 2.24 9.94
N SER A 134 13.78 2.02 10.73
CA SER A 134 13.47 0.72 11.35
C SER A 134 12.07 0.25 10.97
N ILE A 135 11.92 -1.06 10.73
CA ILE A 135 10.61 -1.70 10.49
C ILE A 135 10.02 -2.07 11.85
N LEU A 136 8.90 -1.45 12.19
CA LEU A 136 8.18 -1.66 13.44
C LEU A 136 7.20 -2.83 13.35
N ARG A 137 6.53 -2.94 12.19
CA ARG A 137 5.51 -3.94 11.91
C ARG A 137 5.58 -4.35 10.45
N GLN A 138 5.44 -5.65 10.19
CA GLN A 138 5.30 -6.19 8.85
C GLN A 138 4.30 -7.34 8.87
N VAL A 139 3.23 -7.18 8.09
CA VAL A 139 2.21 -8.19 7.88
C VAL A 139 1.94 -8.33 6.41
N VAL A 140 1.86 -9.59 5.97
CA VAL A 140 1.42 -9.98 4.64
C VAL A 140 0.47 -11.15 4.84
N PHE A 141 -0.77 -10.98 4.42
CA PHE A 141 -1.83 -11.97 4.43
C PHE A 141 -2.32 -12.17 3.00
N GLU A 142 -2.40 -13.42 2.57
CA GLU A 142 -2.76 -13.82 1.22
C GLU A 142 -3.40 -15.22 1.29
N ASP A 143 -4.52 -15.42 0.59
CA ASP A 143 -5.23 -16.71 0.48
C ASP A 143 -5.39 -17.46 1.81
N GLY A 144 -5.97 -16.78 2.81
CA GLY A 144 -6.22 -17.36 4.13
C GLY A 144 -4.99 -17.56 5.02
N LYS A 145 -3.79 -17.11 4.61
CA LYS A 145 -2.52 -17.39 5.30
C LYS A 145 -1.67 -16.15 5.52
N PHE A 146 -1.04 -16.07 6.69
CA PHE A 146 0.04 -15.11 6.92
C PHE A 146 1.34 -15.61 6.30
N LEU A 147 1.81 -14.93 5.26
CA LEU A 147 3.15 -15.09 4.72
C LEU A 147 4.20 -14.35 5.57
N SER A 148 3.77 -13.28 6.24
CA SER A 148 4.57 -12.57 7.24
C SER A 148 3.69 -12.03 8.36
N ASN A 149 4.16 -12.13 9.60
CA ASN A 149 3.53 -11.53 10.77
C ASN A 149 4.59 -11.23 11.82
N ARG A 150 5.26 -10.08 11.70
CA ARG A 150 6.43 -9.70 12.51
C ARG A 150 6.29 -8.32 13.13
N GLY A 151 6.95 -8.12 14.26
CA GLY A 151 6.89 -6.86 15.02
C GLY A 151 5.70 -6.78 15.96
N GLN A 152 5.71 -5.79 16.84
CA GLN A 152 4.66 -5.60 17.85
C GLN A 152 3.39 -5.06 17.19
N ARG A 153 2.25 -5.67 17.50
CA ARG A 153 0.94 -5.20 17.05
C ARG A 153 0.65 -3.81 17.61
N SER A 154 -0.03 -3.00 16.81
CA SER A 154 -0.56 -1.73 17.31
C SER A 154 -1.85 -1.97 18.10
N GLY A 155 -2.21 -1.04 18.99
CA GLY A 155 -3.52 -1.08 19.66
C GLY A 155 -4.72 -0.92 18.70
N VAL A 156 -4.48 -0.51 17.45
CA VAL A 156 -5.50 -0.56 16.39
C VAL A 156 -5.65 -1.99 15.87
N GLU A 157 -4.56 -2.67 15.55
CA GLU A 157 -4.59 -4.09 15.18
C GLU A 157 -5.26 -4.94 16.26
N ASP A 158 -4.92 -4.73 17.53
CA ASP A 158 -5.54 -5.48 18.63
C ASP A 158 -7.06 -5.22 18.75
N ARG A 159 -7.52 -4.00 18.45
CA ARG A 159 -8.96 -3.66 18.45
C ARG A 159 -9.70 -4.28 17.26
N LEU A 160 -9.07 -4.32 16.10
CA LEU A 160 -9.59 -4.98 14.91
C LEU A 160 -9.70 -6.49 15.14
N ILE A 161 -8.66 -7.10 15.71
CA ILE A 161 -8.67 -8.51 16.13
C ILE A 161 -9.77 -8.77 17.15
N ALA A 162 -9.95 -7.89 18.14
CA ALA A 162 -10.93 -8.08 19.21
C ALA A 162 -12.39 -7.93 18.76
N HIS A 163 -12.66 -7.13 17.72
CA HIS A 163 -14.00 -7.00 17.11
C HIS A 163 -14.38 -8.22 16.27
N PHE A 164 -13.40 -9.02 15.84
CA PHE A 164 -13.65 -10.23 15.09
C PHE A 164 -14.11 -11.35 16.03
N ARG A 165 -15.43 -11.60 16.05
CA ARG A 165 -16.05 -12.79 16.67
C ARG A 165 -16.28 -13.81 15.56
N PRO A 166 -15.57 -14.95 15.55
CA PRO A 166 -15.70 -15.95 14.49
C PRO A 166 -17.02 -16.67 14.68
N ASN A 167 -17.99 -16.44 13.79
CA ASN A 167 -19.01 -17.44 13.58
C ASN A 167 -18.53 -18.35 12.45
N GLU A 168 -18.04 -19.51 12.90
CA GLU A 168 -17.89 -20.75 12.13
C GLU A 168 -16.71 -20.82 11.14
N VAL A 169 -15.68 -21.58 11.59
CA VAL A 169 -14.62 -22.23 10.79
C VAL A 169 -13.39 -21.37 10.39
N GLN A 170 -12.53 -21.04 11.37
CA GLN A 170 -11.06 -21.26 11.35
C GLN A 170 -10.36 -20.52 12.53
N PRO A 171 -9.29 -21.07 13.13
CA PRO A 171 -8.69 -20.53 14.36
C PRO A 171 -7.70 -19.36 14.13
N ARG A 172 -7.75 -18.67 12.99
CA ARG A 172 -6.80 -17.60 12.63
C ARG A 172 -7.56 -16.34 12.26
N TRP A 173 -7.26 -15.24 12.94
CA TRP A 173 -7.72 -13.91 12.58
C TRP A 173 -7.31 -13.56 11.14
N GLN A 174 -8.23 -12.97 10.38
CA GLN A 174 -8.01 -12.47 9.02
C GLN A 174 -8.34 -10.96 9.00
N PRO A 175 -7.53 -10.10 8.36
CA PRO A 175 -7.90 -8.71 8.12
C PRO A 175 -9.12 -8.62 7.18
N ASP A 176 -10.02 -7.66 7.42
CA ASP A 176 -11.21 -7.39 6.59
C ASP A 176 -11.05 -6.10 5.74
N VAL A 177 -11.93 -5.90 4.76
CA VAL A 177 -12.03 -4.68 3.94
C VAL A 177 -12.04 -3.44 4.84
N GLY A 178 -11.10 -2.52 4.60
CA GLY A 178 -11.00 -1.30 5.37
C GLY A 178 -10.30 -1.43 6.72
N ASP A 179 -9.71 -2.57 7.07
CA ASP A 179 -8.85 -2.70 8.26
C ASP A 179 -7.45 -2.14 8.03
N VAL A 180 -6.89 -2.37 6.85
CA VAL A 180 -5.57 -1.87 6.44
C VAL A 180 -5.48 -0.36 6.58
N PRO A 181 -6.47 0.42 6.13
CA PRO A 181 -6.32 1.85 6.21
C PRO A 181 -6.73 2.39 7.60
N LYS A 182 -7.43 1.61 8.45
CA LYS A 182 -7.58 1.88 9.90
C LYS A 182 -6.24 1.72 10.64
N ILE A 183 -5.45 0.70 10.29
CA ILE A 183 -4.07 0.54 10.78
C ILE A 183 -3.20 1.73 10.35
N GLY A 184 -3.49 2.25 9.16
CA GLY A 184 -2.99 3.52 8.65
C GLY A 184 -3.27 4.73 9.54
N VAL A 185 -4.28 4.75 10.42
CA VAL A 185 -4.76 5.93 11.23
C VAL A 185 -3.78 6.37 12.35
N SER A 186 -2.67 5.65 12.58
CA SER A 186 -1.52 6.22 13.30
C SER A 186 -0.67 7.16 12.39
N GLY A 187 -1.02 7.20 11.11
CA GLY A 187 -0.79 8.11 9.97
C GLY A 187 -2.15 8.41 9.31
N PRO A 188 -2.30 8.76 8.01
CA PRO A 188 -3.61 9.15 7.49
C PRO A 188 -4.56 7.94 7.38
N SER A 189 -5.75 8.15 7.90
CA SER A 189 -6.93 7.28 7.89
C SER A 189 -7.36 6.87 6.49
N THR A 190 -8.26 5.89 6.42
CA THR A 190 -8.72 5.28 5.17
C THR A 190 -9.06 6.27 4.05
N PRO A 191 -8.80 5.91 2.77
CA PRO A 191 -9.22 6.74 1.64
C PRO A 191 -10.74 7.04 1.62
N GLY A 192 -11.57 6.14 2.19
CA GLY A 192 -13.02 6.35 2.35
C GLY A 192 -13.43 7.31 3.47
N GLU A 193 -12.65 7.43 4.56
CA GLU A 193 -12.88 8.45 5.60
C GLU A 193 -12.46 9.85 5.13
N LEU A 194 -11.54 9.95 4.17
CA LEU A 194 -11.10 11.19 3.53
C LEU A 194 -12.22 11.87 2.70
N ALA A 195 -13.16 11.11 2.14
CA ALA A 195 -14.25 11.64 1.32
C ALA A 195 -15.42 12.23 2.14
N ARG A 196 -15.68 11.72 3.36
CA ARG A 196 -16.79 12.20 4.22
C ARG A 196 -16.49 13.49 5.00
N GLU A 197 -15.22 13.86 5.14
CA GLU A 197 -14.79 15.13 5.76
C GLU A 197 -14.65 16.29 4.74
N LEU A 198 -14.85 16.04 3.45
CA LEU A 198 -14.69 17.02 2.36
C LEU A 198 -16.01 17.40 1.66
N ALA A 199 -17.16 16.97 2.20
CA ALA A 199 -18.48 17.50 1.89
C ALA A 199 -18.98 18.37 3.05
#